data_AF-A0A4Y7WIH9-F1
#
_entry.id   AF-A0A4Y7WIH9-F1
#
_cell.length_a   1.000
_cell.length_b   1.000
_cell.length_c   1.000
_cell.angle_alpha   90.00
_cell.angle_beta   90.00
_cell.angle_gamma   90.00
#
_symmetry.space_group_name_H-M   'P 1'
#
loop_
_entity.id
_entity.type
_entity.pdbx_description
1 polymer ?
#
loop_
_entity_poly.entity_id
_entity_poly.type
_entity_poly.pdbx_seq_one_letter_code
_entity_poly.pdbx_strand_id
1 'polypeptide(L)'
;MENISLFLNLETLEVARLYLFGNVKWLDLLIVLMLIDVLTGVLKAWKDKDLRSRNAMFGYARKIAIFGIIIVANIIDRILDLNGMVATATVLFYMVNEILSITENAAKLGLKVPPVIQEKLRGFDRQGPLENEKGDE
;
A
#
# COMPACT_ATOMS: atom_id res chain seq x y z
N MET A 1 17.97 14.60 -26.34
CA MET A 1 17.88 15.19 -24.98
C MET A 1 17.01 14.34 -24.06
N GLU A 2 15.88 13.78 -24.51
CA GLU A 2 15.03 12.89 -23.69
C GLU A 2 15.73 11.65 -23.13
N ASN A 3 16.56 10.96 -23.93
CA ASN A 3 17.26 9.76 -23.46
C ASN A 3 18.22 10.08 -22.31
N ILE A 4 18.95 11.20 -22.37
CA ILE A 4 19.91 11.61 -21.34
C ILE A 4 19.18 11.96 -20.04
N SER A 5 18.03 12.65 -20.12
CA SER A 5 17.19 12.89 -18.95
C SER A 5 16.58 11.61 -18.38
N LEU A 6 16.18 10.65 -19.23
CA LEU A 6 15.63 9.37 -18.78
C LEU A 6 16.68 8.54 -18.04
N PHE A 7 17.90 8.45 -18.58
CA PHE A 7 19.03 7.75 -17.93
C PHE A 7 19.41 8.39 -16.59
N LEU A 8 19.51 9.72 -16.52
CA LEU A 8 19.78 10.43 -15.26
C LEU A 8 18.69 10.19 -14.21
N ASN A 9 17.42 10.12 -14.62
CA ASN A 9 16.32 9.85 -13.70
C ASN A 9 16.35 8.41 -13.16
N LEU A 10 16.71 7.42 -13.98
CA LEU A 10 16.80 6.02 -13.55
C LEU A 10 17.94 5.80 -12.54
N GLU A 11 19.13 6.35 -12.80
CA GLU A 11 20.25 6.24 -11.85
C GLU A 11 19.92 6.93 -10.52
N THR A 12 19.27 8.09 -10.56
CA THR A 12 18.87 8.81 -9.33
C THR A 12 17.85 8.01 -8.52
N LEU A 13 16.92 7.32 -9.19
CA LEU A 13 15.96 6.42 -8.55
C LEU A 13 16.63 5.18 -7.96
N GLU A 14 17.63 4.61 -8.63
CA GLU A 14 18.40 3.49 -8.09
C GLU A 14 19.21 3.88 -6.85
N VAL A 15 19.85 5.06 -6.86
CA VAL A 15 20.56 5.60 -5.70
C VAL A 15 19.60 5.86 -4.53
N ALA A 16 18.44 6.47 -4.80
CA ALA A 16 17.42 6.69 -3.80
C ALA A 16 16.88 5.36 -3.23
N ARG A 17 16.65 4.36 -4.09
CA ARG A 17 16.24 3.02 -3.70
C ARG A 17 17.27 2.38 -2.76
N LEU A 18 18.54 2.40 -3.14
CA LEU A 18 19.63 1.83 -2.35
C LEU A 18 19.77 2.54 -1.00
N TYR A 19 19.66 3.87 -0.99
CA TYR A 19 19.84 4.66 0.23
C TYR A 19 18.69 4.48 1.22
N LEU A 20 17.44 4.57 0.75
CA LEU A 20 16.24 4.53 1.59
C LEU A 20 15.82 3.10 1.93
N PHE A 21 15.86 2.20 0.96
CA PHE A 21 15.31 0.85 1.08
C PHE A 21 16.39 -0.24 1.04
N GLY A 22 17.61 0.04 0.58
CA GLY A 22 18.67 -0.97 0.50
C GLY A 22 18.26 -2.18 -0.34
N ASN A 23 18.61 -3.38 0.14
CA ASN A 23 18.29 -4.66 -0.51
C ASN A 23 16.97 -5.28 -0.01
N VAL A 24 15.97 -4.47 0.30
CA VAL A 24 14.64 -4.96 0.70
C VAL A 24 14.01 -5.75 -0.45
N LYS A 25 13.67 -7.00 -0.17
CA LYS A 25 13.10 -7.94 -1.14
C LYS A 25 11.64 -7.58 -1.43
N TRP A 26 11.20 -7.83 -2.66
CA TRP A 26 9.81 -7.70 -3.10
C TRP A 26 9.21 -6.29 -3.09
N LEU A 27 10.02 -5.25 -2.85
CA LEU A 27 9.56 -3.87 -2.88
C LEU A 27 8.95 -3.50 -4.25
N ASP A 28 9.57 -3.95 -5.34
CA ASP A 28 9.09 -3.70 -6.71
C ASP A 28 7.68 -4.29 -6.93
N LEU A 29 7.43 -5.48 -6.38
CA LEU A 29 6.13 -6.13 -6.45
C LEU A 29 5.08 -5.39 -5.60
N LEU A 30 5.45 -4.89 -4.42
CA LEU A 30 4.57 -4.05 -3.61
C LEU A 30 4.18 -2.77 -4.35
N ILE A 31 5.13 -2.13 -5.05
CA ILE A 31 4.85 -0.94 -5.86
C ILE A 31 3.85 -1.27 -6.98
N VAL A 32 4.04 -2.39 -7.69
CA VAL A 32 3.10 -2.85 -8.71
C VAL A 32 1.70 -3.09 -8.12
N LEU A 33 1.59 -3.73 -6.95
CA LEU A 33 0.31 -3.91 -6.27
C LEU A 33 -0.34 -2.57 -5.91
N MET A 34 0.42 -1.61 -5.38
CA MET A 34 -0.10 -0.26 -5.10
C MET A 34 -0.62 0.44 -6.35
N LEU A 35 0.08 0.31 -7.49
CA LEU A 35 -0.37 0.87 -8.77
C LEU A 35 -1.70 0.24 -9.22
N ILE A 36 -1.80 -1.09 -9.15
CA ILE A 36 -3.04 -1.80 -9.49
C ILE A 36 -4.18 -1.39 -8.56
N ASP A 37 -3.91 -1.23 -7.26
CA ASP A 37 -4.91 -0.78 -6.29
C ASP A 37 -5.43 0.62 -6.61
N VAL A 38 -4.54 1.56 -6.94
CA VAL A 38 -4.94 2.91 -7.36
C VAL A 38 -5.79 2.86 -8.63
N LEU A 39 -5.36 2.09 -9.65
CA LEU A 39 -6.10 1.95 -10.90
C LEU A 39 -7.50 1.35 -10.66
N THR A 40 -7.60 0.27 -9.89
CA THR A 40 -8.88 -0.37 -9.56
C THR A 40 -9.77 0.52 -8.71
N GLY A 41 -9.20 1.30 -7.80
CA GLY A 41 -9.91 2.30 -7.00
C GLY A 41 -10.50 3.42 -7.86
N VAL A 42 -9.76 3.90 -8.86
CA VAL A 42 -10.25 4.91 -9.82
C VAL A 42 -11.37 4.34 -10.68
N LEU A 43 -11.23 3.11 -11.19
CA LEU A 43 -12.29 2.45 -11.98
C LEU A 43 -13.57 2.28 -11.17
N LYS A 44 -13.45 1.90 -9.89
CA LYS A 44 -14.60 1.83 -8.97
C LYS A 44 -15.27 3.19 -8.81
N ALA A 45 -14.50 4.23 -8.50
CA ALA A 45 -15.04 5.57 -8.27
C ALA A 45 -15.74 6.13 -9.53
N TRP A 46 -15.24 5.79 -10.72
CA TRP A 46 -15.89 6.14 -11.98
C TRP A 46 -17.24 5.44 -12.17
N LYS A 47 -17.34 4.14 -11.83
CA LYS A 47 -18.59 3.38 -11.85
C LYS A 47 -19.63 3.95 -10.88
N ASP A 48 -19.20 4.30 -9.66
CA ASP A 48 -20.09 4.79 -8.60
C ASP A 48 -20.47 6.28 -8.75
N LYS A 49 -19.91 6.97 -9.75
CA LYS A 49 -20.04 8.44 -9.99
C LYS A 49 -19.68 9.30 -8.78
N ASP A 50 -19.03 8.73 -7.77
CA ASP A 50 -18.58 9.42 -6.57
C ASP A 50 -17.05 9.54 -6.57
N LEU A 51 -16.60 10.67 -7.11
CA LEU A 51 -15.18 11.04 -7.14
C LEU A 51 -14.78 11.87 -5.92
N ARG A 52 -15.60 11.96 -4.85
CA ARG A 52 -15.32 12.83 -3.70
C ARG A 52 -13.93 12.51 -3.11
N SER A 53 -13.00 13.44 -3.32
CA SER A 53 -11.55 13.19 -3.21
C SER A 53 -11.04 13.01 -1.79
N ARG A 54 -11.85 13.31 -0.76
CA ARG A 54 -11.41 13.24 0.64
C ARG A 54 -10.97 11.83 1.01
N ASN A 55 -11.76 10.82 0.63
CA ASN A 55 -11.43 9.41 0.91
C ASN A 55 -10.24 8.93 0.08
N ALA A 56 -10.10 9.39 -1.18
CA ALA A 56 -8.97 9.07 -2.04
C ALA A 56 -7.64 9.65 -1.50
N MET A 57 -7.67 10.88 -0.99
CA MET A 57 -6.51 11.55 -0.42
C MET A 57 -5.93 10.81 0.80
N PHE A 58 -6.79 10.30 1.68
CA PHE A 58 -6.36 9.44 2.79
C PHE A 58 -5.76 8.11 2.32
N GLY A 59 -6.27 7.55 1.22
CA GLY A 59 -5.68 6.35 0.59
C GLY A 59 -4.25 6.59 0.10
N TYR A 60 -4.01 7.69 -0.60
CA TYR A 60 -2.66 8.05 -1.07
C TYR A 60 -1.70 8.36 0.09
N ALA A 61 -2.16 9.11 1.10
CA ALA A 61 -1.36 9.40 2.29
C ALA A 61 -0.94 8.12 3.02
N ARG A 62 -1.84 7.12 3.11
CA ARG A 62 -1.53 5.81 3.69
C ARG A 62 -0.42 5.10 2.93
N LYS A 63 -0.44 5.11 1.59
CA LYS A 63 0.62 4.48 0.77
C LYS A 63 1.98 5.13 0.97
N ILE A 64 2.04 6.46 1.12
CA ILE A 64 3.29 7.16 1.47
C ILE A 64 3.78 6.73 2.86
N ALA A 65 2.88 6.62 3.84
CA ALA A 65 3.24 6.17 5.19
C ALA A 65 3.80 4.73 5.20
N ILE A 66 3.29 3.84 4.33
CA ILE A 66 3.82 2.48 4.16
C ILE A 66 5.32 2.50 3.81
N PHE A 67 5.73 3.36 2.87
CA PHE A 67 7.15 3.49 2.53
C PHE A 67 7.98 3.98 3.72
N GLY A 68 7.46 4.94 4.50
CA GLY A 68 8.12 5.39 5.73
C GLY A 68 8.34 4.24 6.73
N ILE A 69 7.35 3.37 6.91
CA ILE A 69 7.43 2.22 7.81
C ILE A 69 8.45 1.19 7.29
N ILE A 70 8.49 0.95 5.97
CA ILE A 70 9.49 0.04 5.37
C ILE A 70 10.92 0.59 5.55
N ILE A 71 11.12 1.90 5.42
CA ILE A 71 12.42 2.54 5.68
C ILE A 71 12.84 2.31 7.14
N VAL A 72 11.93 2.53 8.09
CA VAL A 72 12.20 2.26 9.51
C VAL A 72 12.52 0.78 9.76
N ALA A 73 11.78 -0.14 9.15
CA ALA A 73 12.04 -1.57 9.25
C ALA A 73 13.43 -1.96 8.71
N ASN A 74 13.83 -1.38 7.57
CA ASN A 74 15.17 -1.57 7.00
C ASN A 74 16.27 -1.00 7.90
N ILE A 75 16.04 0.14 8.57
CA ILE A 75 16.98 0.69 9.55
C ILE A 75 17.12 -0.26 10.75
N ILE A 76 16.01 -0.81 11.24
CA ILE A 76 16.02 -1.80 12.33
C ILE A 76 16.82 -3.05 11.93
N ASP A 77 16.62 -3.58 10.73
CA ASP A 77 17.38 -4.72 10.23
C ASP A 77 18.89 -4.45 10.20
N ARG A 78 19.30 -3.22 9.84
CA ARG A 78 20.72 -2.81 9.82
C ARG A 78 21.30 -2.67 11.23
N ILE A 79 20.56 -2.10 12.17
CA ILE A 79 21.01 -1.92 13.56
C ILE A 79 21.16 -3.26 14.28
N LEU A 80 20.25 -4.20 14.01
CA LEU A 80 20.17 -5.49 14.68
C LEU A 80 20.81 -6.65 13.89
N ASP A 81 21.42 -6.37 12.73
CA ASP A 81 22.02 -7.34 11.81
C ASP A 81 21.08 -8.50 11.42
N LEU A 82 19.79 -8.19 11.20
CA LEU A 82 18.73 -9.18 10.94
C LEU A 82 18.61 -9.58 9.47
N ASN A 83 19.59 -9.22 8.63
CA ASN A 83 19.66 -9.59 7.21
C ASN A 83 18.38 -9.28 6.41
N GLY A 84 17.69 -8.19 6.74
CA GLY A 84 16.48 -7.73 6.03
C GLY A 84 15.20 -8.50 6.39
N MET A 85 15.20 -9.29 7.47
CA MET A 85 14.05 -10.08 7.89
C MET A 85 12.84 -9.21 8.24
N VAL A 86 13.04 -8.14 9.00
CA VAL A 86 11.95 -7.26 9.49
C VAL A 86 11.33 -6.50 8.33
N ALA A 87 12.14 -5.91 7.45
CA ALA A 87 11.69 -5.18 6.28
C ALA A 87 11.01 -6.11 5.27
N THR A 88 11.51 -7.33 5.07
CA THR A 88 10.84 -8.32 4.20
C THR A 88 9.47 -8.70 4.77
N ALA A 89 9.36 -8.96 6.08
CA ALA A 89 8.08 -9.25 6.72
C ALA A 89 7.10 -8.07 6.62
N THR A 90 7.61 -6.85 6.77
CA THR A 90 6.84 -5.62 6.64
C THR A 90 6.32 -5.43 5.21
N VAL A 91 7.15 -5.66 4.19
CA VAL A 91 6.72 -5.64 2.78
C VAL A 91 5.64 -6.67 2.53
N LEU A 92 5.83 -7.92 2.97
CA LEU A 92 4.82 -8.97 2.79
C LEU A 92 3.49 -8.63 3.48
N PHE A 93 3.54 -8.05 4.68
CA PHE A 93 2.35 -7.57 5.38
C PHE A 93 1.59 -6.52 4.55
N TYR A 94 2.28 -5.53 4.00
CA TYR A 94 1.64 -4.52 3.17
C TYR A 94 1.21 -5.04 1.81
N MET A 95 1.89 -6.02 1.23
CA MET A 95 1.42 -6.68 0.00
C MET A 95 0.05 -7.34 0.21
N VAL A 96 -0.16 -8.01 1.35
CA VAL A 96 -1.47 -8.58 1.69
C VAL A 96 -2.53 -7.49 1.81
N ASN A 97 -2.20 -6.34 2.42
CA ASN A 97 -3.13 -5.20 2.51
C ASN A 97 -3.53 -4.66 1.13
N GLU A 98 -2.57 -4.54 0.21
CA GLU A 98 -2.83 -4.10 -1.17
C GLU A 98 -3.67 -5.12 -1.94
N ILE A 99 -3.38 -6.42 -1.79
CA ILE A 99 -4.18 -7.51 -2.40
C ILE A 99 -5.63 -7.47 -1.89
N LEU A 100 -5.84 -7.24 -0.59
CA LEU A 100 -7.18 -7.10 -0.01
C LEU A 100 -7.92 -5.89 -0.60
N SER A 101 -7.27 -4.73 -0.69
CA SER A 101 -7.85 -3.52 -1.27
C SER A 101 -8.22 -3.70 -2.75
N ILE A 102 -7.34 -4.30 -3.55
CA ILE A 102 -7.61 -4.65 -4.96
C ILE A 102 -8.82 -5.56 -5.04
N THR A 103 -8.88 -6.58 -4.18
CA THR A 103 -9.97 -7.56 -4.19
C THR A 103 -11.31 -6.92 -3.83
N GLU A 104 -11.31 -5.98 -2.89
CA GLU A 104 -12.50 -5.18 -2.55
C GLU A 104 -12.96 -4.31 -3.73
N ASN A 105 -12.04 -3.60 -4.38
CA ASN A 105 -12.35 -2.78 -5.55
C ASN A 105 -12.88 -3.66 -6.69
N ALA A 106 -12.28 -4.83 -6.93
CA ALA A 106 -12.73 -5.79 -7.93
C ALA A 106 -14.14 -6.34 -7.63
N ALA A 107 -14.44 -6.67 -6.36
CA ALA A 107 -15.77 -7.09 -5.95
C ALA A 107 -16.83 -6.02 -6.25
N LYS A 108 -16.54 -4.75 -5.93
CA LYS A 108 -17.43 -3.60 -6.20
C LYS A 108 -17.60 -3.34 -7.71
N LEU A 109 -16.58 -3.66 -8.51
CA LEU A 109 -16.66 -3.63 -9.97
C LEU A 109 -17.54 -4.76 -10.56
N GLY A 110 -17.81 -5.83 -9.79
CA GLY A 110 -18.67 -6.94 -10.19
C GLY A 110 -17.92 -8.24 -10.49
N LEU A 111 -16.62 -8.30 -10.18
CA LEU A 111 -15.86 -9.55 -10.30
C LEU A 111 -16.27 -10.51 -9.18
N LYS A 112 -16.38 -11.80 -9.51
CA LYS A 112 -16.70 -12.85 -8.54
C LYS A 112 -15.52 -13.07 -7.60
N VAL A 113 -15.68 -12.70 -6.33
CA VAL A 113 -14.69 -12.92 -5.27
C VAL A 113 -15.17 -14.04 -4.34
N PRO A 114 -14.30 -14.98 -3.92
CA PRO A 114 -14.66 -16.04 -2.99
C PRO A 114 -15.29 -15.52 -1.67
N PRO A 115 -16.31 -16.21 -1.11
CA PRO A 115 -17.02 -15.76 0.10
C PRO A 115 -16.10 -15.52 1.31
N VAL A 116 -15.07 -16.35 1.48
CA VAL A 116 -14.09 -16.24 2.57
C VAL A 116 -13.37 -14.89 2.56
N ILE A 117 -13.13 -14.31 1.38
CA ILE A 117 -12.48 -13.01 1.26
C ILE A 117 -13.51 -11.90 1.50
N GLN A 118 -14.73 -12.04 0.98
CA GLN A 118 -15.82 -11.08 1.22
C GLN A 118 -16.15 -10.92 2.70
N GLU A 119 -16.13 -12.01 3.46
CA GLU A 119 -16.40 -12.01 4.90
C GLU A 119 -15.31 -11.25 5.68
N LYS A 120 -14.04 -11.46 5.35
CA LYS A 120 -12.92 -10.71 5.94
C LYS A 120 -12.96 -9.23 5.60
N LEU A 121 -13.31 -8.88 4.36
CA LEU A 121 -13.45 -7.48 3.93
C LEU A 121 -14.53 -6.72 4.72
N ARG A 122 -15.66 -7.36 5.05
CA ARG A 122 -16.71 -6.76 5.91
C ARG A 122 -16.23 -6.45 7.33
N GLY A 123 -15.20 -7.14 7.82
CA GLY A 123 -14.58 -6.87 9.11
C GLY A 123 -13.69 -5.62 9.13
N PHE A 124 -13.08 -5.26 7.99
CA PHE A 124 -12.22 -4.07 7.88
C PHE A 124 -13.02 -2.77 7.80
N ASP A 125 -14.21 -2.77 7.17
CA ASP A 125 -15.13 -1.61 7.17
C ASP A 125 -15.61 -1.22 8.59
N ARG A 126 -15.56 -2.14 9.55
CA ARG A 126 -15.92 -1.89 10.97
C ARG A 126 -14.79 -1.36 11.84
N GLN A 127 -13.56 -1.28 11.33
CA GLN A 127 -12.44 -0.64 12.03
C GLN A 127 -12.23 0.79 11.49
N GLY A 128 -13.31 1.58 11.44
CA GLY A 128 -13.19 3.03 11.57
C GLY A 128 -12.69 3.38 12.98
N PRO A 129 -12.18 4.61 13.23
CA PRO A 129 -11.57 4.98 14.51
C PRO A 129 -12.50 4.59 15.65
N LEU A 130 -11.95 3.95 16.69
CA LEU A 130 -12.65 3.65 17.92
C LEU A 130 -13.44 4.89 18.35
N GLU A 131 -14.75 4.90 18.12
CA GLU A 131 -15.65 5.82 18.80
C GLU A 131 -15.55 5.42 20.27
N ASN A 132 -14.89 6.29 21.03
CA ASN A 132 -14.66 6.11 22.44
C ASN A 132 -16.01 5.97 23.13
N GLU A 133 -16.30 4.77 23.63
CA GLU A 133 -17.20 4.60 24.76
C GLU A 133 -16.58 5.31 25.97
N LYS A 134 -17.00 6.56 26.21
CA LYS A 134 -17.07 7.23 27.51
C LYS A 134 -18.26 8.18 27.39
N GLY A 135 -19.39 7.97 28.02
CA GLY A 135 -19.67 7.38 29.31
C GLY A 135 -20.66 8.34 29.94
N ASP A 136 -21.95 8.01 29.87
CA ASP A 136 -22.99 8.75 30.56
C ASP A 136 -22.84 8.47 32.06
N GLU A 137 -22.25 9.42 32.77
CA GLU A 137 -22.53 9.71 34.17
C GLU A 137 -22.94 11.18 34.30
#